data_AF-A0A146K109-F1
#
_entry.id   AF-A0A146K109-F1
#
_cell.length_a   1.000
_cell.length_b   1.000
_cell.length_c   1.000
_cell.angle_alpha   90.00
_cell.angle_beta   90.00
_cell.angle_gamma   90.00
#
_symmetry.space_group_name_H-M   'P 1'
#
loop_
_entity.id
_entity.type
_entity.pdbx_description
1 polymer ?
#
loop_
_entity_poly.entity_id
_entity_poly.type
_entity_poly.pdbx_seq_one_letter_code
_entity_poly.pdbx_strand_id
1 'polypeptide(L)'
;SRIANVADFAFQNCFSLSEICLQAVKTFGKRSFEQCGLVKICNEKCASLPNDVFHFCRQLQSLDFQLLKDLNFQTVKHCCGLWHLRMPSLKSLKEQRDYVDNLRVSDDSSQTLKSSFRVAEFQTRQYKIQKRQNLNFQNFAVENSVLYCKTLPKIAFQHLKGVVLAQSTCIPENAFA
;
A
#
# COMPACT_ATOMS: atom_id res chain seq x y z
N SER A 1 2.62 -5.70 -12.51
CA SER A 1 3.58 -6.23 -11.54
C SER A 1 3.35 -7.73 -11.38
N ARG A 2 4.40 -8.57 -11.37
CA ARG A 2 4.30 -10.02 -11.03
C ARG A 2 4.53 -10.26 -9.53
N ILE A 3 4.70 -9.19 -8.75
CA ILE A 3 5.00 -9.31 -7.33
C ILE A 3 3.80 -9.88 -6.60
N ALA A 4 4.01 -11.04 -6.01
CA ALA A 4 3.08 -11.73 -5.14
C ALA A 4 3.41 -11.49 -3.65
N ASN A 5 4.66 -11.18 -3.32
CA ASN A 5 5.11 -11.12 -1.93
C ASN A 5 5.95 -9.87 -1.67
N VAL A 6 5.71 -9.19 -0.55
CA VAL A 6 6.55 -8.12 -0.02
C VAL A 6 6.98 -8.58 1.37
N ALA A 7 8.28 -8.72 1.62
CA ALA A 7 8.80 -9.20 2.90
C ALA A 7 8.83 -8.10 3.97
N ASP A 8 9.22 -8.47 5.19
CA ASP A 8 9.25 -7.57 6.34
C ASP A 8 10.17 -6.37 6.07
N PHE A 9 9.77 -5.19 6.56
CA PHE A 9 10.55 -3.94 6.46
C PHE A 9 10.95 -3.52 5.02
N ALA A 10 10.42 -4.15 3.97
CA ALA A 10 10.93 -3.98 2.60
C ALA A 10 11.02 -2.52 2.11
N PHE A 11 10.09 -1.65 2.53
CA PHE A 11 10.08 -0.21 2.25
C PHE A 11 10.00 0.64 3.51
N GLN A 12 10.50 0.15 4.64
CA GLN A 12 10.51 0.93 5.87
C GLN A 12 11.22 2.28 5.63
N ASN A 13 10.68 3.38 6.19
CA ASN A 13 11.25 4.72 6.10
C ASN A 13 11.39 5.31 4.68
N CYS A 14 10.69 4.76 3.69
CA CYS A 14 10.58 5.36 2.35
C CYS A 14 9.65 6.60 2.38
N PHE A 15 10.07 7.67 3.06
CA PHE A 15 9.23 8.86 3.35
C PHE A 15 8.70 9.58 2.11
N SER A 16 9.45 9.52 1.01
CA SER A 16 9.06 10.16 -0.25
C SER A 16 8.27 9.25 -1.18
N LEU A 17 8.07 7.97 -0.84
CA LEU A 17 7.44 7.00 -1.72
C LEU A 17 5.94 7.29 -1.77
N SER A 18 5.51 8.00 -2.80
CA SER A 18 4.11 8.40 -2.97
C SER A 18 3.31 7.38 -3.77
N GLU A 19 3.99 6.57 -4.60
CA GLU A 19 3.35 5.68 -5.57
C GLU A 19 4.01 4.30 -5.67
N ILE A 20 3.20 3.24 -5.59
CA ILE A 20 3.63 1.85 -5.81
C ILE A 20 2.46 0.99 -6.32
N CYS A 21 2.74 0.03 -7.22
CA CYS A 21 1.73 -0.90 -7.74
C CYS A 21 1.66 -2.18 -6.90
N LEU A 22 0.61 -2.31 -6.09
CA LEU A 22 0.41 -3.44 -5.16
C LEU A 22 -0.77 -4.34 -5.51
N GLN A 23 -1.44 -4.13 -6.65
CA GLN A 23 -2.68 -4.83 -7.02
C GLN A 23 -2.58 -6.36 -6.94
N ALA A 24 -1.44 -6.93 -7.38
CA ALA A 24 -1.23 -8.37 -7.46
C ALA A 24 -0.59 -9.01 -6.22
N VAL A 25 -0.23 -8.22 -5.21
CA VAL A 25 0.45 -8.70 -4.00
C VAL A 25 -0.51 -9.55 -3.17
N LYS A 26 -0.10 -10.76 -2.84
CA LYS A 26 -0.84 -11.73 -2.01
C LYS A 26 -0.42 -11.65 -0.54
N THR A 27 0.88 -11.47 -0.29
CA THR A 27 1.44 -11.45 1.06
C THR A 27 2.23 -10.17 1.31
N PHE A 28 2.02 -9.60 2.49
CA PHE A 28 2.74 -8.44 3.00
C PHE A 28 3.48 -8.85 4.26
N GLY A 29 4.69 -8.35 4.42
CA GLY A 29 5.50 -8.53 5.61
C GLY A 29 5.18 -7.50 6.68
N LYS A 30 5.56 -7.82 7.91
CA LYS A 30 5.47 -6.91 9.06
C LYS A 30 6.23 -5.62 8.75
N ARG A 31 5.60 -4.47 9.01
CA ARG A 31 6.19 -3.13 8.80
C ARG A 31 6.77 -2.90 7.40
N SER A 32 6.30 -3.65 6.41
CA SER A 32 6.82 -3.58 5.03
C SER A 32 6.67 -2.20 4.38
N PHE A 33 5.76 -1.36 4.87
CA PHE A 33 5.56 0.03 4.46
C PHE A 33 5.54 0.99 5.67
N GLU A 34 6.18 0.64 6.78
CA GLU A 34 6.23 1.54 7.94
C GLU A 34 6.88 2.89 7.57
N GLN A 35 6.26 3.99 7.98
CA GLN A 35 6.70 5.36 7.72
C GLN A 35 6.87 5.73 6.22
N CYS A 36 6.08 5.14 5.33
CA CYS A 36 6.07 5.53 3.91
C CYS A 36 5.25 6.80 3.64
N GLY A 37 5.60 7.51 2.56
CA GLY A 37 4.86 8.66 2.01
C GLY A 37 3.62 8.31 1.18
N LEU A 38 3.12 7.08 1.29
CA LEU A 38 2.07 6.56 0.41
C LEU A 38 0.74 7.26 0.69
N VAL A 39 0.05 7.69 -0.36
CA VAL A 39 -1.24 8.38 -0.23
C VAL A 39 -2.42 7.41 -0.34
N LYS A 40 -2.32 6.40 -1.20
CA LYS A 40 -3.40 5.44 -1.47
C LYS A 40 -2.84 4.06 -1.74
N ILE A 41 -3.54 3.02 -1.28
CA ILE A 41 -3.21 1.63 -1.56
C ILE A 41 -4.42 0.95 -2.20
N CYS A 42 -4.17 0.26 -3.31
CA CYS A 42 -5.13 -0.63 -3.95
C CYS A 42 -4.55 -2.04 -4.08
N ASN A 43 -5.29 -3.05 -3.62
CA ASN A 43 -4.88 -4.45 -3.66
C ASN A 43 -6.07 -5.37 -3.97
N GLU A 44 -5.87 -6.35 -4.86
CA GLU A 44 -6.94 -7.22 -5.34
C GLU A 44 -6.75 -8.69 -4.92
N LYS A 45 -5.65 -9.04 -4.25
CA LYS A 45 -5.22 -10.44 -4.07
C LYS A 45 -4.92 -10.84 -2.63
N CYS A 46 -4.71 -9.88 -1.74
CA CYS A 46 -4.36 -10.12 -0.35
C CYS A 46 -5.62 -10.44 0.47
N ALA A 47 -5.57 -11.56 1.20
CA ALA A 47 -6.67 -12.02 2.04
C ALA A 47 -6.48 -11.66 3.54
N SER A 48 -5.24 -11.44 3.97
CA SER A 48 -4.87 -11.09 5.34
C SER A 48 -3.63 -10.20 5.38
N LEU A 49 -3.60 -9.27 6.33
CA LEU A 49 -2.45 -8.39 6.58
C LEU A 49 -1.86 -8.69 7.96
N PRO A 50 -0.53 -8.74 8.12
CA PRO A 50 0.06 -8.71 9.44
C PRO A 50 -0.14 -7.35 10.11
N ASN A 51 0.20 -7.28 11.40
CA ASN A 51 0.18 -6.02 12.14
C ASN A 51 1.26 -5.07 11.60
N ASP A 52 1.03 -3.77 11.81
CA ASP A 52 1.96 -2.67 11.52
C ASP A 52 2.41 -2.48 10.06
N VAL A 53 1.80 -3.13 9.06
CA VAL A 53 2.22 -3.02 7.64
C VAL A 53 2.37 -1.56 7.19
N PHE A 54 1.39 -0.71 7.52
CA PHE A 54 1.36 0.71 7.17
C PHE A 54 1.58 1.62 8.39
N HIS A 55 2.21 1.13 9.46
CA HIS A 55 2.43 1.91 10.68
C HIS A 55 3.06 3.28 10.39
N PHE A 56 2.52 4.35 10.97
CA PHE A 56 2.98 5.74 10.75
C PHE A 56 2.97 6.24 9.29
N CYS A 57 2.21 5.65 8.37
CA CYS A 57 1.98 6.24 7.05
C CYS A 57 1.05 7.47 7.15
N ARG A 58 1.58 8.61 7.61
CA ARG A 58 0.78 9.81 7.93
C ARG A 58 0.06 10.42 6.73
N GLN A 59 0.59 10.20 5.52
CA GLN A 59 -0.02 10.69 4.27
C GLN A 59 -1.07 9.75 3.68
N LEU A 60 -1.21 8.54 4.25
CA LEU A 60 -2.12 7.51 3.74
C LEU A 60 -3.56 7.93 3.98
N GLN A 61 -4.30 8.14 2.90
CA GLN A 61 -5.67 8.64 2.91
C GLN A 61 -6.69 7.54 2.65
N SER A 62 -6.35 6.53 1.85
CA SER A 62 -7.30 5.49 1.48
C SER A 62 -6.69 4.10 1.33
N LEU A 63 -7.41 3.09 1.81
CA LEU A 63 -7.12 1.68 1.56
C LEU A 63 -8.27 1.04 0.77
N ASP A 64 -7.95 0.42 -0.36
CA ASP A 64 -8.85 -0.41 -1.16
C ASP A 64 -8.27 -1.84 -1.21
N PHE A 65 -8.96 -2.79 -0.58
CA PHE A 65 -8.58 -4.20 -0.56
C PHE A 65 -9.79 -5.08 -0.92
N GLN A 66 -9.78 -5.66 -2.13
CA GLN A 66 -10.95 -6.40 -2.63
C GLN A 66 -11.22 -7.72 -1.91
N LEU A 67 -10.17 -8.43 -1.50
CA LEU A 67 -10.26 -9.79 -0.95
C LEU A 67 -9.95 -9.91 0.54
N LEU A 68 -9.55 -8.81 1.20
CA LEU A 68 -9.19 -8.81 2.61
C LEU A 68 -10.37 -9.28 3.46
N LYS A 69 -10.12 -10.25 4.35
CA LYS A 69 -11.17 -10.88 5.18
C LYS A 69 -11.24 -10.30 6.58
N ASP A 70 -10.12 -9.85 7.12
CA ASP A 70 -10.05 -9.29 8.46
C ASP A 70 -9.14 -8.07 8.47
N LEU A 71 -9.55 -7.02 9.19
CA LEU A 71 -8.76 -5.81 9.37
C LEU A 71 -8.51 -5.60 10.86
N ASN A 72 -7.24 -5.65 11.26
CA ASN A 72 -6.80 -5.16 12.55
C ASN A 72 -6.33 -3.71 12.38
N PHE A 73 -6.87 -2.78 13.15
CA PHE A 73 -6.47 -1.37 13.08
C PHE A 73 -5.01 -1.14 13.52
N GLN A 74 -4.34 -2.10 14.17
CA GLN A 74 -2.88 -2.04 14.35
C GLN A 74 -2.12 -1.93 13.01
N THR A 75 -2.63 -2.54 11.94
CA THR A 75 -2.02 -2.47 10.60
C THR A 75 -1.88 -1.03 10.07
N VAL A 76 -2.72 -0.11 10.55
CA VAL A 76 -2.77 1.31 10.16
C VAL A 76 -2.57 2.26 11.35
N LYS A 77 -1.92 1.79 12.42
CA LYS A 77 -1.68 2.62 13.60
C LYS A 77 -0.91 3.89 13.23
N HIS A 78 -1.34 5.04 13.77
CA HIS A 78 -0.80 6.37 13.47
C HIS A 78 -0.86 6.79 11.99
N CYS A 79 -1.75 6.20 11.18
CA CYS A 79 -2.11 6.71 9.85
C CYS A 79 -3.13 7.85 9.98
N CYS A 80 -2.70 9.01 10.48
CA CYS A 80 -3.59 10.12 10.82
C CYS A 80 -4.33 10.73 9.62
N GLY A 81 -3.86 10.49 8.39
CA GLY A 81 -4.54 10.93 7.17
C GLY A 81 -5.64 9.99 6.68
N LEU A 82 -5.79 8.79 7.27
CA LEU A 82 -6.66 7.74 6.74
C LEU A 82 -8.12 8.09 7.01
N TRP A 83 -8.85 8.39 5.93
CA TRP A 83 -10.26 8.79 6.02
C TRP A 83 -11.18 7.91 5.19
N HIS A 84 -10.65 6.99 4.37
CA HIS A 84 -11.47 6.18 3.48
C HIS A 84 -11.03 4.71 3.40
N LEU A 85 -11.99 3.78 3.51
CA LEU A 85 -11.79 2.35 3.26
C LEU A 85 -12.75 1.81 2.20
N ARG A 86 -12.26 0.89 1.38
CA ARG A 86 -13.08 0.07 0.49
C ARG A 86 -12.66 -1.40 0.62
N MET A 87 -13.52 -2.22 1.24
CA MET A 87 -13.23 -3.64 1.44
C MET A 87 -14.50 -4.49 1.28
N PRO A 88 -14.88 -4.86 0.05
CA PRO A 88 -16.11 -5.60 -0.24
C PRO A 88 -16.19 -6.99 0.44
N SER A 89 -15.03 -7.62 0.66
CA SER A 89 -14.92 -8.98 1.22
C SER A 89 -14.77 -9.07 2.75
N LEU A 90 -14.73 -7.93 3.46
CA LEU A 90 -14.32 -7.89 4.87
C LEU A 90 -15.38 -8.53 5.77
N LYS A 91 -14.93 -9.44 6.64
CA LYS A 91 -15.77 -10.19 7.59
C LYS A 91 -15.66 -9.66 9.01
N SER A 92 -14.45 -9.30 9.47
CA SER A 92 -14.25 -8.84 10.86
C SER A 92 -13.33 -7.61 10.97
N LEU A 93 -13.58 -6.85 12.04
CA LEU A 93 -12.78 -5.70 12.47
C LEU A 93 -12.21 -5.98 13.86
N LYS A 94 -10.97 -5.57 14.11
CA LYS A 94 -10.31 -5.74 15.42
C LYS A 94 -9.61 -4.46 15.85
N GLU A 95 -9.62 -4.22 17.16
CA GLU A 95 -8.87 -3.15 17.82
C GLU A 95 -9.13 -1.73 17.29
N GLN A 96 -10.39 -1.41 16.95
CA GLN A 96 -10.79 -0.07 16.56
C GLN A 96 -10.40 0.96 17.64
N ARG A 97 -9.96 2.15 17.21
CA ARG A 97 -9.45 3.23 18.06
C ARG A 97 -10.01 4.59 17.62
N ASP A 98 -9.93 5.58 18.49
CA ASP A 98 -10.54 6.91 18.30
C ASP A 98 -9.95 7.72 17.12
N TYR A 99 -8.76 7.38 16.62
CA TYR A 99 -8.16 8.09 15.48
C TYR A 99 -8.82 7.76 14.12
N VAL A 100 -9.82 6.87 14.08
CA VAL A 100 -10.58 6.55 12.85
C VAL A 100 -12.01 7.08 12.85
N ASP A 101 -12.35 8.03 13.72
CA ASP A 101 -13.72 8.57 13.84
C ASP A 101 -14.23 9.26 12.57
N ASN A 102 -13.32 9.83 11.76
CA ASN A 102 -13.66 10.47 10.49
C ASN A 102 -13.64 9.51 9.29
N LEU A 103 -13.48 8.21 9.53
CA LEU A 103 -13.36 7.21 8.48
C LEU A 103 -14.71 6.98 7.80
N ARG A 104 -14.67 6.97 6.47
CA ARG A 104 -15.80 6.72 5.59
C ARG A 104 -15.55 5.46 4.78
N VAL A 105 -16.63 4.83 4.34
CA VAL A 105 -16.57 3.60 3.55
C VAL A 105 -17.33 3.75 2.23
N SER A 106 -16.86 3.07 1.19
CA SER A 106 -17.57 3.00 -0.10
C SER A 106 -18.87 2.20 0.04
N ASP A 107 -19.86 2.51 -0.81
CA ASP A 107 -21.18 1.86 -0.84
C ASP A 107 -21.10 0.35 -1.10
N ASP A 108 -20.10 -0.07 -1.88
CA ASP A 108 -19.82 -1.44 -2.26
C ASP A 108 -18.93 -2.19 -1.23
N SER A 109 -18.60 -1.55 -0.12
CA SER A 109 -17.89 -2.20 0.99
C SER A 109 -18.79 -3.23 1.70
N SER A 110 -18.15 -4.16 2.42
CA SER A 110 -18.89 -5.21 3.13
C SER A 110 -19.86 -4.64 4.17
N GLN A 111 -20.86 -5.44 4.52
CA GLN A 111 -21.82 -5.05 5.56
C GLN A 111 -21.13 -4.77 6.90
N THR A 112 -20.07 -5.52 7.23
CA THR A 112 -19.24 -5.30 8.43
C THR A 112 -18.69 -3.88 8.49
N LEU A 113 -18.19 -3.35 7.37
CA LEU A 113 -17.70 -1.96 7.31
C LEU A 113 -18.86 -0.95 7.38
N LYS A 114 -19.93 -1.20 6.63
CA LYS A 114 -21.09 -0.28 6.57
C LYS A 114 -21.85 -0.18 7.88
N SER A 115 -21.83 -1.21 8.72
CA SER A 115 -22.40 -1.15 10.08
C SER A 115 -21.54 -0.36 11.06
N SER A 116 -20.23 -0.24 10.80
CA SER A 116 -19.28 0.41 11.71
C SER A 116 -18.94 1.85 11.32
N PHE A 117 -19.11 2.23 10.06
CA PHE A 117 -18.67 3.52 9.52
C PHE A 117 -19.71 4.16 8.60
N ARG A 118 -19.64 5.49 8.48
CA ARG A 118 -20.51 6.24 7.57
C ARG A 118 -20.15 5.94 6.12
N VAL A 119 -21.17 5.68 5.31
CA VAL A 119 -20.99 5.52 3.86
C VAL A 119 -20.79 6.90 3.22
N ALA A 120 -19.86 6.99 2.29
CA ALA A 120 -19.70 8.16 1.42
C ALA A 120 -19.33 7.71 0.01
N GLU A 121 -19.90 8.38 -1.00
CA GLU A 121 -19.46 8.18 -2.38
C GLU A 121 -17.98 8.52 -2.51
N PHE A 122 -17.20 7.54 -2.96
CA PHE A 122 -15.80 7.74 -3.28
C PHE A 122 -15.59 7.50 -4.76
N GLN A 123 -15.24 8.57 -5.47
CA GLN A 123 -14.73 8.42 -6.82
C GLN A 123 -13.39 7.72 -6.74
N THR A 124 -13.38 6.42 -7.07
CA THR A 124 -12.16 5.71 -7.42
C THR A 124 -11.60 6.41 -8.66
N ARG A 125 -10.71 7.38 -8.47
CA ARG A 125 -9.86 7.86 -9.56
C ARG A 125 -9.16 6.61 -10.07
N GLN A 126 -9.57 6.13 -11.23
CA GLN A 126 -8.89 5.04 -11.90
C GLN A 126 -7.42 5.41 -11.93
N TYR A 127 -6.62 4.65 -11.18
CA TYR A 127 -5.19 4.84 -11.15
C TYR A 127 -4.67 4.37 -12.52
N LYS A 128 -4.67 5.28 -13.49
CA LYS A 128 -3.82 5.16 -14.66
C LYS A 128 -2.40 5.39 -14.15
N ILE A 129 -1.77 4.35 -13.61
CA ILE A 129 -0.32 4.26 -13.80
C ILE A 129 -0.17 4.42 -15.30
N GLN A 130 0.43 5.52 -15.75
CA GLN A 130 0.89 5.55 -17.12
C GLN A 130 1.86 4.38 -17.20
N LYS A 131 1.41 3.24 -17.73
CA LYS A 131 2.29 2.28 -18.37
C LYS A 131 3.05 3.14 -19.36
N ARG A 132 4.25 3.59 -19.00
CA ARG A 132 5.22 4.02 -20.01
C ARG A 132 5.41 2.78 -20.87
N GLN A 133 4.68 2.74 -21.97
CA GLN A 133 4.88 1.75 -23.02
C GLN A 133 6.33 1.96 -23.47
N ASN A 134 7.08 0.86 -23.47
CA ASN A 134 8.49 0.79 -23.84
C ASN A 134 9.45 1.51 -22.88
N LEU A 135 9.87 0.82 -21.83
CA LEU A 135 11.23 1.00 -21.31
C LEU A 135 12.19 0.48 -22.39
N ASN A 136 12.51 1.35 -23.37
CA ASN A 136 13.69 1.15 -24.21
C ASN A 136 14.89 1.34 -23.28
N PHE A 137 15.61 0.25 -22.99
CA PHE A 137 16.71 0.18 -22.02
C PHE A 137 17.95 1.03 -22.39
N GLN A 138 17.84 1.99 -23.31
CA GLN A 138 18.99 2.69 -23.88
C GLN A 138 19.11 4.18 -23.59
N ASN A 139 18.17 4.84 -22.90
CA ASN A 139 18.36 6.24 -22.53
C ASN A 139 17.85 6.54 -21.10
N PHE A 140 18.80 6.59 -20.16
CA PHE A 140 18.58 7.06 -18.80
C PHE A 140 18.30 8.57 -18.80
N ALA A 141 17.03 8.91 -18.73
CA ALA A 141 16.56 10.11 -18.05
C ALA A 141 15.18 9.79 -17.47
N VAL A 142 15.15 9.04 -16.37
CA VAL A 142 13.98 8.97 -15.49
C VAL A 142 14.44 9.41 -14.11
N GLU A 143 14.56 10.73 -13.95
CA GLU A 143 14.69 11.32 -12.63
C GLU A 143 13.48 10.87 -11.79
N ASN A 144 13.75 10.28 -10.61
CA ASN A 144 12.79 9.94 -9.55
C ASN A 144 12.16 8.52 -9.51
N SER A 145 12.57 7.55 -10.33
CA SER A 145 12.10 6.16 -10.18
C SER A 145 13.25 5.17 -10.10
N VAL A 146 13.23 4.27 -9.10
CA VAL A 146 14.23 3.20 -8.99
C VAL A 146 13.71 1.93 -9.68
N LEU A 147 14.51 1.40 -10.62
CA LEU A 147 14.34 0.06 -11.16
C LEU A 147 15.00 -0.94 -10.21
N TYR A 148 14.21 -1.80 -9.57
CA TYR A 148 14.76 -2.85 -8.72
C TYR A 148 15.29 -4.00 -9.57
N CYS A 149 16.60 -4.21 -9.51
CA CYS A 149 17.29 -5.46 -9.85
C CYS A 149 17.96 -5.98 -8.57
N LYS A 150 18.23 -7.28 -8.47
CA LYS A 150 18.71 -7.96 -7.24
C LYS A 150 19.94 -7.33 -6.57
N THR A 151 20.66 -6.48 -7.28
CA THR A 151 21.80 -5.71 -6.78
C THR A 151 21.45 -4.22 -6.81
N LEU A 152 20.96 -3.69 -5.68
CA LEU A 152 20.92 -2.24 -5.45
C LEU A 152 22.13 -1.85 -4.57
N PRO A 153 22.87 -0.79 -4.92
CA PRO A 153 23.81 -0.19 -3.98
C PRO A 153 23.05 0.33 -2.76
N LYS A 154 23.66 0.22 -1.56
CA LYS A 154 23.10 0.76 -0.31
C LYS A 154 23.09 2.29 -0.38
N ILE A 155 22.01 2.86 -0.92
CA ILE A 155 21.73 4.29 -0.97
C ILE A 155 20.59 4.55 0.02
N ALA A 156 20.56 5.74 0.65
CA ALA A 156 19.42 6.13 1.48
C ALA A 156 18.14 6.26 0.61
N PHE A 157 17.16 5.39 0.84
CA PHE A 157 15.91 5.35 0.08
C PHE A 157 14.83 6.30 0.59
N GLN A 158 15.16 7.18 1.55
CA GLN A 158 14.25 8.18 2.12
C GLN A 158 13.66 9.14 1.06
N HIS A 159 14.39 9.37 -0.03
CA HIS A 159 13.99 10.21 -1.15
C HIS A 159 13.40 9.43 -2.35
N LEU A 160 13.18 8.12 -2.19
CA LEU A 160 12.57 7.26 -3.21
C LEU A 160 11.13 7.70 -3.46
N LYS A 161 10.80 8.18 -4.66
CA LYS A 161 9.42 8.62 -4.99
C LYS A 161 8.56 7.54 -5.62
N GLY A 162 9.17 6.64 -6.38
CA GLY A 162 8.47 5.55 -7.06
C GLY A 162 9.39 4.39 -7.39
N VAL A 163 8.80 3.20 -7.50
CA VAL A 163 9.53 1.94 -7.73
C VAL A 163 8.93 1.19 -8.90
N VAL A 164 9.77 0.82 -9.87
CA VAL A 164 9.39 -0.03 -10.99
C VAL A 164 10.04 -1.41 -10.81
N LEU A 165 9.21 -2.44 -10.74
CA LEU A 165 9.62 -3.80 -10.44
C LEU A 165 9.46 -4.67 -11.68
N ALA A 166 10.55 -4.86 -12.42
CA ALA A 166 10.59 -5.69 -13.61
C ALA A 166 10.92 -7.14 -13.22
N GLN A 167 10.07 -8.09 -13.65
CA GLN A 167 10.29 -9.55 -13.54
C GLN A 167 10.37 -10.15 -12.12
N SER A 168 10.43 -9.36 -11.05
CA SER A 168 10.37 -9.87 -9.67
C SER A 168 8.99 -10.44 -9.29
N THR A 169 8.99 -11.47 -8.46
CA THR A 169 7.80 -12.05 -7.80
C THR A 169 7.77 -11.78 -6.29
N CYS A 170 8.91 -11.39 -5.71
CA CYS A 170 9.09 -11.09 -4.31
C CYS A 170 9.97 -9.85 -4.13
N ILE A 171 9.67 -9.04 -3.12
CA ILE A 171 10.55 -7.96 -2.62
C ILE A 171 11.12 -8.46 -1.29
N PRO A 172 12.46 -8.58 -1.17
CA PRO A 172 13.08 -9.16 0.01
C PRO A 172 13.03 -8.22 1.22
N GLU A 173 13.39 -8.78 2.37
CA GLU A 173 13.44 -8.05 3.62
C GLU A 173 14.42 -6.89 3.54
N ASN A 174 14.08 -5.74 4.13
CA ASN A 174 14.93 -4.54 4.15
C ASN A 174 15.41 -4.07 2.75
N ALA A 175 14.70 -4.42 1.67
CA ALA A 175 15.13 -4.12 0.30
C ALA A 175 15.39 -2.63 0.05
N PHE A 176 14.64 -1.77 0.73
CA PHE A 176 14.68 -0.31 0.64
C PHE A 176 14.62 0.38 2.02
N ALA A 177 14.98 -0.34 3.10
CA ALA A 177 14.99 0.19 4.47
C ALA A 177 16.19 1.12 4.75
#